data_AF-A0AAD5H722-F1
#
_entry.id   AF-A0AAD5H722-F1
#
_cell.length_a   1.000
_cell.length_b   1.000
_cell.length_c   1.000
_cell.angle_alpha   90.00
_cell.angle_beta   90.00
_cell.angle_gamma   90.00
#
_symmetry.space_group_name_H-M   'P 1'
#
loop_
_entity.id
_entity.type
_entity.pdbx_description
1 polymer ?
#
loop_
_entity_poly.entity_id
_entity_poly.type
_entity_poly.pdbx_seq_one_letter_code
_entity_poly.pdbx_strand_id
1 'polypeptide(L)'
;MQVRLGDPEQLAKIMDTDPYFVTQDNGAGAPIHFATTYKQLDMVHHLLNNGAEINQRDDKGFTPLHRAAYLAHHDGYLEIYEYLLSRGADPSLRTENYDPYLNPGRKLPVEVAIEEEGENGVRSKLLALEKKYAHVPKKGQPHPDIGCWWTVYDYGLETVRGWNPGYKHPYPEVMKRQKDAAQQKAAKAERRKARAEAEAAAAAAPAKPKAAPSGPIAFLFPGQGSQAVGMLKESADLPAVKKMLETAKQVLGYDLLELCNEGPKEKLDNTVYSQPALFVAGLAAAERLRAQNPGAVDGCAACAGLSLGEYSALVFGGALSFEDGLKASKRLGRWLLAVVKVRAESMAAAAQQGKPHGMLSVVGLSDADLEAICASVRAATPGAVCQLANFLFPQGRVVSGHKDALEEVQRQATAKGALKAVPVAVSGAFHTELMQPARDALTEVLASVTINEPRIPIYSNVTAQPFKDAAEIAALLPRQLVEAVQWEGTIRALLAAGKNQLHELGPGQQIKAMVRRIDNSAWSAFKNVSA
;
A
#
# COMPACT_ATOMS: atom_id res chain seq x y z
N MET A 1 17.69 21.74 -9.96
CA MET A 1 17.44 21.16 -11.30
C MET A 1 16.25 20.22 -11.16
N GLN A 2 15.08 20.60 -11.66
CA GLN A 2 13.87 19.77 -11.61
C GLN A 2 14.15 18.48 -12.37
N VAL A 3 14.13 17.34 -11.69
CA VAL A 3 14.22 16.04 -12.35
C VAL A 3 12.85 15.74 -12.94
N ARG A 4 12.70 16.01 -14.24
CA ARG A 4 11.55 15.56 -15.03
C ARG A 4 11.62 14.03 -15.04
N LEU A 5 10.62 13.34 -14.47
CA LEU A 5 10.35 11.95 -14.90
C LEU A 5 10.09 12.07 -16.41
N GLY A 6 11.04 11.64 -17.23
CA GLY A 6 11.05 12.00 -18.65
C GLY A 6 12.34 12.65 -19.17
N ASP A 7 13.37 12.87 -18.35
CA ASP A 7 14.65 13.43 -18.82
C ASP A 7 15.41 12.42 -19.71
N PRO A 8 15.58 12.69 -21.03
CA PRO A 8 16.28 11.81 -21.95
C PRO A 8 17.78 11.69 -21.62
N GLU A 9 18.38 12.73 -21.03
CA GLU A 9 19.78 12.70 -20.60
C GLU A 9 19.96 11.79 -19.38
N GLN A 10 18.97 11.77 -18.49
CA GLN A 10 18.98 10.86 -17.36
C GLN A 10 18.71 9.41 -17.81
N LEU A 11 17.80 9.22 -18.77
CA LEU A 11 17.60 7.90 -19.39
C LEU A 11 18.90 7.40 -20.03
N ALA A 12 19.62 8.25 -20.76
CA ALA A 12 20.92 7.89 -21.35
C ALA A 12 21.94 7.46 -20.28
N LYS A 13 22.03 8.18 -19.15
CA LYS A 13 22.89 7.79 -18.01
C LYS A 13 22.50 6.46 -17.38
N ILE A 14 21.19 6.21 -17.25
CA ILE A 14 20.67 4.94 -16.73
C ILE A 14 21.01 3.81 -17.70
N MET A 15 20.83 4.02 -19.00
CA MET A 15 21.13 3.02 -20.03
C MET A 15 22.63 2.71 -20.15
N ASP A 16 23.51 3.68 -19.85
CA ASP A 16 24.96 3.47 -19.77
C ASP A 16 25.33 2.53 -18.60
N THR A 17 24.56 2.58 -17.51
CA THR A 17 24.77 1.74 -16.32
C THR A 17 24.03 0.39 -16.41
N ASP A 18 22.84 0.39 -17.00
CA ASP A 18 21.98 -0.78 -17.22
C ASP A 18 21.39 -0.75 -18.65
N PRO A 19 22.09 -1.37 -19.62
CA PRO A 19 21.67 -1.40 -21.02
C PRO A 19 20.32 -2.09 -21.27
N TYR A 20 19.84 -2.89 -20.31
CA TYR A 20 18.60 -3.66 -20.44
C TYR A 20 17.39 -2.95 -19.82
N PHE A 21 17.59 -1.77 -19.21
CA PHE A 21 16.56 -1.02 -18.52
C PHE A 21 15.25 -0.90 -19.32
N VAL A 22 15.34 -0.60 -20.62
CA VAL A 22 14.20 -0.32 -21.49
C VAL A 22 13.28 -1.51 -21.77
N THR A 23 13.73 -2.75 -21.53
CA THR A 23 12.97 -3.99 -21.74
C THR A 23 12.65 -4.73 -20.45
N GLN A 24 13.21 -4.33 -19.31
CA GLN A 24 12.94 -4.95 -18.01
C GLN A 24 11.47 -4.79 -17.61
N ASP A 25 10.83 -5.90 -17.26
CA ASP A 25 9.50 -5.91 -16.64
C ASP A 25 9.61 -6.28 -15.16
N ASN A 26 8.95 -5.51 -14.30
CA ASN A 26 8.93 -5.73 -12.85
C ASN A 26 7.66 -6.46 -12.36
N GLY A 27 6.88 -7.04 -13.28
CA GLY A 27 5.58 -7.68 -13.04
C GLY A 27 4.39 -6.71 -13.09
N ALA A 28 4.65 -5.40 -13.12
CA ALA A 28 3.64 -4.37 -13.37
C ALA A 28 3.79 -3.69 -14.74
N GLY A 29 4.77 -4.08 -15.56
CA GLY A 29 5.06 -3.57 -16.89
C GLY A 29 6.49 -3.04 -17.06
N ALA A 30 6.94 -2.96 -18.31
CA ALA A 30 8.18 -2.29 -18.72
C ALA A 30 8.13 -0.74 -18.71
N PRO A 31 9.27 -0.01 -18.79
CA PRO A 31 9.31 1.45 -18.80
C PRO A 31 8.34 2.13 -19.78
N ILE A 32 8.11 1.54 -20.96
CA ILE A 32 7.17 2.06 -21.96
C ILE A 32 5.71 2.04 -21.47
N HIS A 33 5.33 1.07 -20.63
CA HIS A 33 4.01 1.02 -20.00
C HIS A 33 3.82 2.17 -19.01
N PHE A 34 4.86 2.48 -18.23
CA PHE A 34 4.84 3.59 -17.29
C PHE A 34 4.84 4.93 -18.02
N ALA A 35 5.71 5.14 -19.01
CA ALA A 35 5.73 6.36 -19.82
C ALA A 35 4.37 6.64 -20.48
N THR A 36 3.71 5.58 -20.98
CA THR A 36 2.34 5.66 -21.50
C THR A 36 1.34 6.05 -20.41
N THR A 37 1.38 5.39 -19.24
CA THR A 37 0.46 5.64 -18.12
C THR A 37 0.56 7.09 -17.62
N TYR A 38 1.77 7.66 -17.61
CA TYR A 38 2.04 9.03 -17.13
C TYR A 38 1.96 10.12 -18.22
N LYS A 39 1.37 9.83 -19.39
CA LYS A 39 1.18 10.79 -20.50
C LYS A 39 2.48 11.37 -21.08
N GLN A 40 3.57 10.63 -21.03
CA GLN A 40 4.88 11.15 -21.43
C GLN A 40 5.20 10.77 -22.88
N LEU A 41 4.56 11.43 -23.85
CA LEU A 41 4.76 11.14 -25.28
C LEU A 41 6.24 11.21 -25.69
N ASP A 42 6.97 12.24 -25.24
CA ASP A 42 8.40 12.41 -25.52
C ASP A 42 9.23 11.21 -25.01
N MET A 43 8.90 10.70 -23.82
CA MET A 43 9.59 9.55 -23.23
C MET A 43 9.20 8.24 -23.92
N VAL A 44 7.94 8.07 -24.35
CA VAL A 44 7.54 6.94 -25.20
C VAL A 44 8.31 6.95 -26.51
N HIS A 45 8.48 8.12 -27.12
CA HIS A 45 9.31 8.30 -28.31
C HIS A 45 10.78 7.92 -28.05
N HIS A 46 11.38 8.41 -26.97
CA HIS A 46 12.76 8.08 -26.61
C HIS A 46 12.96 6.60 -26.30
N LEU A 47 12.07 5.96 -25.54
CA LEU A 47 12.15 4.54 -25.20
C LEU A 47 12.08 3.66 -26.45
N LEU A 48 11.16 3.95 -27.38
CA LEU A 48 11.05 3.22 -28.65
C LEU A 48 12.31 3.38 -29.51
N ASN A 49 12.89 4.58 -29.56
CA ASN A 49 14.13 4.83 -30.31
C ASN A 49 15.35 4.18 -29.65
N ASN A 50 15.26 3.81 -28.37
CA ASN A 50 16.30 3.14 -27.60
C ASN A 50 16.02 1.64 -27.41
N GLY A 51 15.08 1.05 -28.16
CA GLY A 51 14.89 -0.41 -28.21
C GLY A 51 13.80 -0.98 -27.30
N ALA A 52 12.92 -0.16 -26.73
CA ALA A 52 11.73 -0.66 -26.04
C ALA A 52 10.79 -1.40 -27.02
N GLU A 53 10.26 -2.53 -26.58
CA GLU A 53 9.36 -3.36 -27.39
C GLU A 53 7.94 -2.76 -27.43
N ILE A 54 7.52 -2.31 -28.62
CA ILE A 54 6.24 -1.61 -28.82
C ILE A 54 5.00 -2.45 -28.45
N ASN A 55 5.10 -3.77 -28.61
CA ASN A 55 4.04 -4.73 -28.32
C ASN A 55 4.34 -5.59 -27.08
N GLN A 56 5.27 -5.16 -26.22
CA GLN A 56 5.56 -5.86 -24.97
C GLN A 56 4.28 -6.01 -24.16
N ARG A 57 4.06 -7.19 -23.59
CA ARG A 57 2.91 -7.49 -22.74
C ARG A 57 3.37 -7.57 -21.30
N ASP A 58 2.67 -6.88 -20.40
CA ASP A 58 2.85 -7.07 -18.96
C ASP A 58 2.21 -8.39 -18.49
N ASP A 59 2.32 -8.70 -17.19
CA ASP A 59 1.78 -9.93 -16.58
C ASP A 59 0.25 -10.09 -16.72
N LYS A 60 -0.47 -9.02 -17.05
CA LYS A 60 -1.93 -9.03 -17.31
C LYS A 60 -2.25 -9.06 -18.82
N GLY A 61 -1.22 -9.16 -19.66
CA GLY A 61 -1.33 -9.14 -21.10
C GLY A 61 -1.59 -7.76 -21.70
N PHE A 62 -1.49 -6.68 -20.92
CA PHE A 62 -1.64 -5.32 -21.44
C PHE A 62 -0.40 -4.92 -22.22
N THR A 63 -0.61 -4.33 -23.39
CA THR A 63 0.44 -3.62 -24.14
C THR A 63 0.41 -2.13 -23.82
N PRO A 64 1.42 -1.34 -24.22
CA PRO A 64 1.34 0.12 -24.14
C PRO A 64 0.07 0.67 -24.83
N LEU A 65 -0.32 0.07 -25.95
CA LEU A 65 -1.53 0.45 -26.68
C LEU A 65 -2.82 0.24 -25.84
N HIS A 66 -2.92 -0.85 -25.08
CA HIS A 66 -4.06 -1.05 -24.17
C HIS A 66 -4.14 0.03 -23.08
N ARG A 67 -2.99 0.42 -22.51
CA ARG A 67 -2.98 1.47 -21.47
C ARG A 67 -3.37 2.84 -22.04
N ALA A 68 -2.92 3.15 -23.25
CA ALA A 68 -3.32 4.36 -23.95
C ALA A 68 -4.83 4.36 -24.26
N ALA A 69 -5.42 3.23 -24.70
CA ALA A 69 -6.87 3.14 -24.92
C ALA A 69 -7.69 3.27 -23.63
N TYR A 70 -7.28 2.58 -22.55
CA TYR A 70 -7.97 2.65 -21.26
C TYR A 70 -8.09 4.09 -20.73
N LEU A 71 -7.07 4.92 -21.01
CA LEU A 71 -6.98 6.31 -20.54
C LEU A 71 -7.34 7.34 -21.61
N ALA A 72 -7.81 6.91 -22.79
CA ALA A 72 -8.07 7.78 -23.96
C ALA A 72 -9.17 8.83 -23.76
N HIS A 73 -9.95 8.75 -22.68
CA HIS A 73 -10.95 9.76 -22.28
C HIS A 73 -10.33 10.98 -21.58
N HIS A 74 -9.02 10.96 -21.30
CA HIS A 74 -8.29 12.11 -20.77
C HIS A 74 -7.38 12.73 -21.85
N ASP A 75 -7.14 14.03 -21.75
CA ASP A 75 -6.25 14.76 -22.66
C ASP A 75 -4.86 14.12 -22.76
N GLY A 76 -4.28 14.07 -23.97
CA GLY A 76 -2.93 13.60 -24.25
C GLY A 76 -2.78 12.11 -24.58
N TYR A 77 -3.80 11.28 -24.34
CA TYR A 77 -3.72 9.83 -24.57
C TYR A 77 -4.13 9.41 -25.99
N LEU A 78 -4.99 10.17 -26.67
CA LEU A 78 -5.28 9.92 -28.09
C LEU A 78 -4.04 10.12 -28.94
N GLU A 79 -3.21 11.12 -28.61
CA GLU A 79 -1.93 11.40 -29.23
C GLU A 79 -0.92 10.27 -29.02
N ILE A 80 -0.85 9.71 -27.80
CA ILE A 80 0.00 8.55 -27.52
C ILE A 80 -0.53 7.29 -28.23
N TYR A 81 -1.84 7.09 -28.26
CA TYR A 81 -2.46 5.97 -28.97
C TYR A 81 -2.18 6.01 -30.48
N GLU A 82 -2.39 7.17 -31.09
CA GLU A 82 -2.06 7.46 -32.48
C GLU A 82 -0.57 7.26 -32.75
N TYR A 83 0.30 7.78 -31.87
CA TYR A 83 1.74 7.63 -32.02
C TYR A 83 2.16 6.16 -31.99
N LEU A 84 1.67 5.37 -31.03
CA LEU A 84 1.95 3.93 -30.94
C LEU A 84 1.47 3.17 -32.19
N LEU A 85 0.27 3.47 -32.69
CA LEU A 85 -0.24 2.88 -33.95
C LEU A 85 0.63 3.25 -35.15
N SER A 86 1.09 4.51 -35.22
CA SER A 86 1.99 4.99 -36.29
C SER A 86 3.35 4.29 -36.27
N ARG A 87 3.78 3.81 -35.10
CA ARG A 87 5.03 3.08 -34.88
C ARG A 87 4.89 1.56 -34.98
N GLY A 88 3.70 1.04 -35.32
CA GLY A 88 3.47 -0.39 -35.55
C GLY A 88 2.89 -1.17 -34.38
N ALA A 89 2.32 -0.49 -33.37
CA ALA A 89 1.58 -1.17 -32.31
C ALA A 89 0.41 -1.97 -32.89
N ASP A 90 0.24 -3.20 -32.41
CA ASP A 90 -0.74 -4.17 -32.92
C ASP A 90 -2.05 -4.10 -32.11
N PRO A 91 -3.15 -3.59 -32.70
CA PRO A 91 -4.44 -3.52 -32.03
C PRO A 91 -5.16 -4.87 -31.94
N SER A 92 -4.66 -5.92 -32.59
CA SER A 92 -5.27 -7.26 -32.56
C SER A 92 -4.86 -8.07 -31.33
N LEU A 93 -3.83 -7.63 -30.61
CA LEU A 93 -3.37 -8.27 -29.37
C LEU A 93 -4.43 -8.10 -28.30
N ARG A 94 -4.79 -9.21 -27.64
CA ARG A 94 -5.75 -9.19 -26.54
C ARG A 94 -5.06 -9.24 -25.18
N THR A 95 -5.68 -8.64 -24.17
CA THR A 95 -5.30 -8.81 -22.77
C THR A 95 -5.40 -10.28 -22.36
N GLU A 96 -4.79 -10.66 -21.24
CA GLU A 96 -5.25 -11.86 -20.54
C GLU A 96 -6.62 -11.62 -19.89
N ASN A 97 -7.28 -12.68 -19.45
CA ASN A 97 -8.56 -12.57 -18.74
C ASN A 97 -8.29 -12.13 -17.28
N TYR A 98 -7.90 -10.87 -17.12
CA TYR A 98 -7.40 -10.32 -15.86
C TYR A 98 -8.51 -9.97 -14.86
N ASP A 99 -9.74 -9.84 -15.34
CA ASP A 99 -10.94 -9.60 -14.53
C ASP A 99 -12.11 -10.49 -15.01
N PRO A 100 -12.04 -11.81 -14.74
CA PRO A 100 -13.04 -12.77 -15.22
C PRO A 100 -14.43 -12.60 -14.58
N TYR A 101 -14.57 -11.76 -13.55
CA TYR A 101 -15.80 -11.64 -12.77
C TYR A 101 -16.57 -10.35 -13.05
N LEU A 102 -15.88 -9.20 -13.18
CA LEU A 102 -16.53 -7.91 -13.42
C LEU A 102 -16.48 -7.49 -14.89
N ASN A 103 -15.42 -7.88 -15.62
CA ASN A 103 -15.27 -7.56 -17.03
C ASN A 103 -14.74 -8.76 -17.83
N PRO A 104 -15.54 -9.86 -17.90
CA PRO A 104 -15.07 -11.12 -18.44
C PRO A 104 -14.61 -11.01 -19.89
N GLY A 105 -13.56 -11.77 -20.19
CA GLY A 105 -13.06 -11.98 -21.55
C GLY A 105 -11.80 -11.19 -21.86
N ARG A 106 -11.01 -11.74 -22.78
CA ARG A 106 -9.79 -11.10 -23.29
C ARG A 106 -10.16 -9.92 -24.19
N LYS A 107 -9.76 -8.71 -23.82
CA LYS A 107 -10.16 -7.49 -24.50
C LYS A 107 -9.11 -7.04 -25.52
N LEU A 108 -9.55 -6.49 -26.64
CA LEU A 108 -8.73 -5.68 -27.53
C LEU A 108 -8.45 -4.31 -26.89
N PRO A 109 -7.45 -3.54 -27.37
CA PRO A 109 -7.20 -2.19 -26.88
C PRO A 109 -8.45 -1.29 -26.92
N VAL A 110 -9.20 -1.26 -28.02
CA VAL A 110 -10.45 -0.48 -28.10
C VAL A 110 -11.54 -0.93 -27.14
N GLU A 111 -11.54 -2.20 -26.76
CA GLU A 111 -12.53 -2.78 -25.84
C GLU A 111 -12.22 -2.46 -24.38
N VAL A 112 -10.97 -2.06 -24.05
CA VAL A 112 -10.63 -1.59 -22.69
C VAL A 112 -10.97 -0.11 -22.47
N ALA A 113 -11.25 0.65 -23.53
CA ALA A 113 -11.69 2.03 -23.40
C ALA A 113 -13.11 2.11 -22.78
N ILE A 114 -13.27 2.99 -21.79
CA ILE A 114 -14.56 3.30 -21.17
C ILE A 114 -15.41 4.05 -22.21
N GLU A 115 -16.66 3.62 -22.40
CA GLU A 115 -17.60 4.29 -23.30
C GLU A 115 -18.24 5.52 -22.64
N GLU A 116 -18.19 6.66 -23.33
CA GLU A 116 -19.07 7.80 -23.09
C GLU A 116 -20.23 7.72 -24.09
N GLU A 117 -21.48 7.95 -23.64
CA GLU A 117 -22.66 7.90 -24.52
C GLU A 117 -22.63 9.01 -25.60
N GLY A 118 -22.77 8.62 -26.88
CA GLY A 118 -22.92 9.56 -28.01
C GLY A 118 -22.12 9.21 -29.27
N GLU A 119 -22.51 9.75 -30.44
CA GLU A 119 -21.92 9.47 -31.76
C GLU A 119 -20.42 9.85 -31.91
N ASN A 120 -19.86 10.59 -30.94
CA ASN A 120 -18.45 11.05 -30.91
C ASN A 120 -17.63 10.44 -29.75
N GLY A 121 -18.07 9.30 -29.21
CA GLY A 121 -17.40 8.63 -28.08
C GLY A 121 -15.95 8.22 -28.36
N VAL A 122 -15.18 8.05 -27.28
CA VAL A 122 -13.74 7.73 -27.32
C VAL A 122 -13.45 6.47 -28.14
N ARG A 123 -14.27 5.42 -28.03
CA ARG A 123 -14.12 4.18 -28.80
C ARG A 123 -14.19 4.41 -30.31
N SER A 124 -15.10 5.27 -30.78
CA SER A 124 -15.22 5.64 -32.19
C SER A 124 -13.96 6.35 -32.70
N LYS A 125 -13.36 7.24 -31.89
CA LYS A 125 -12.10 7.92 -32.21
C LYS A 125 -10.93 6.94 -32.30
N LEU A 126 -10.82 6.00 -31.36
CA LEU A 126 -9.79 4.96 -31.38
C LEU A 126 -9.93 4.04 -32.61
N LEU A 127 -11.15 3.61 -32.95
CA LEU A 127 -11.43 2.82 -34.16
C LEU A 127 -11.07 3.58 -35.44
N ALA A 128 -11.33 4.89 -35.50
CA ALA A 128 -10.91 5.73 -36.63
C ALA A 128 -9.38 5.77 -36.77
N LEU A 129 -8.65 5.86 -35.65
CA LEU A 129 -7.19 5.80 -35.64
C LEU A 129 -6.66 4.42 -36.07
N GLU A 130 -7.25 3.32 -35.58
CA GLU A 130 -6.86 1.97 -36.02
C GLU A 130 -7.06 1.78 -37.52
N LYS A 131 -8.19 2.25 -38.07
CA LYS A 131 -8.45 2.26 -39.51
C LYS A 131 -7.44 3.11 -40.27
N LYS A 132 -7.12 4.31 -39.77
CA LYS A 132 -6.13 5.22 -40.36
C LYS A 132 -4.76 4.54 -40.47
N TYR A 133 -4.34 3.81 -39.44
CA TYR A 133 -3.03 3.13 -39.37
C TYR A 133 -3.07 1.63 -39.66
N ALA A 134 -4.14 1.13 -40.29
CA ALA A 134 -4.27 -0.29 -40.66
C ALA A 134 -3.21 -0.74 -41.68
N HIS A 135 -2.76 0.20 -42.52
CA HIS A 135 -1.70 -0.03 -43.51
C HIS A 135 -0.30 -0.11 -42.89
N VAL A 136 -0.11 0.36 -41.64
CA VAL A 136 1.19 0.30 -40.96
C VAL A 136 1.48 -1.15 -40.58
N PRO A 137 2.62 -1.72 -41.00
CA PRO A 137 2.99 -3.10 -40.65
C PRO A 137 2.97 -3.31 -39.13
N LYS A 138 2.09 -4.20 -38.67
CA LYS A 138 1.92 -4.57 -37.24
C LYS A 138 2.95 -5.59 -36.78
N LYS A 139 4.17 -5.45 -37.30
CA LYS A 139 5.23 -6.41 -37.04
C LYS A 139 5.84 -6.12 -35.67
N GLY A 140 5.83 -7.11 -34.79
CA GLY A 140 6.83 -7.23 -33.74
C GLY A 140 8.19 -7.57 -34.36
N GLN A 141 8.75 -6.67 -35.17
CA GLN A 141 10.05 -6.87 -35.79
C GLN A 141 11.11 -6.23 -34.89
N PRO A 142 11.99 -7.03 -34.26
CA PRO A 142 13.35 -6.57 -34.01
C PRO A 142 13.94 -6.14 -35.36
N HIS A 143 14.88 -5.18 -35.30
CA HIS A 143 15.67 -4.74 -36.43
C HIS A 143 16.00 -5.89 -37.42
N PRO A 144 15.89 -5.70 -38.75
CA PRO A 144 15.90 -6.77 -39.76
C PRO A 144 17.14 -7.69 -39.78
N ASP A 145 18.19 -7.37 -39.02
CA ASP A 145 19.44 -8.13 -38.95
C ASP A 145 19.60 -8.98 -37.67
N ILE A 146 18.62 -9.00 -36.75
CA ILE A 146 18.84 -9.55 -35.41
C ILE A 146 17.69 -10.49 -35.00
N GLY A 147 17.81 -11.76 -35.42
CA GLY A 147 16.87 -12.84 -35.08
C GLY A 147 16.92 -13.35 -33.63
N CYS A 148 17.82 -12.83 -32.80
CA CYS A 148 17.90 -13.06 -31.35
C CYS A 148 18.95 -12.10 -30.79
N TRP A 149 18.58 -11.22 -29.84
CA TRP A 149 19.46 -10.14 -29.37
C TRP A 149 20.75 -10.63 -28.68
N TRP A 150 20.79 -11.89 -28.23
CA TRP A 150 21.97 -12.52 -27.65
C TRP A 150 23.09 -12.81 -28.68
N THR A 151 22.74 -13.00 -29.94
CA THR A 151 23.69 -13.39 -30.99
C THR A 151 24.67 -12.27 -31.35
N VAL A 152 24.23 -11.02 -31.27
CA VAL A 152 25.07 -9.84 -31.53
C VAL A 152 26.03 -9.57 -30.37
N TYR A 153 25.62 -9.92 -29.16
CA TYR A 153 26.42 -9.76 -27.95
C TYR A 153 27.60 -10.75 -27.89
N ASP A 154 27.38 -12.03 -28.22
CA ASP A 154 28.42 -13.06 -28.11
C ASP A 154 29.40 -13.10 -29.29
N TYR A 155 28.98 -12.66 -30.48
CA TYR A 155 29.77 -12.84 -31.72
C TYR A 155 30.10 -11.55 -32.47
N GLY A 156 29.48 -10.42 -32.11
CA GLY A 156 29.70 -9.13 -32.76
C GLY A 156 28.98 -8.97 -34.11
N LEU A 157 28.60 -7.73 -34.43
CA LEU A 157 27.74 -7.38 -35.57
C LEU A 157 28.30 -7.80 -36.94
N GLU A 158 29.61 -7.67 -37.13
CA GLU A 158 30.30 -8.05 -38.38
C GLU A 158 30.23 -9.56 -38.64
N THR A 159 30.38 -10.37 -37.58
CA THR A 159 30.34 -11.84 -37.66
C THR A 159 28.94 -12.35 -38.01
N VAL A 160 27.91 -11.74 -37.40
CA VAL A 160 26.50 -12.13 -37.58
C VAL A 160 26.00 -11.80 -38.99
N ARG A 161 26.50 -10.72 -39.61
CA ARG A 161 26.18 -10.35 -41.00
C ARG A 161 26.61 -11.39 -42.03
N GLY A 162 27.60 -12.22 -41.73
CA GLY A 162 28.09 -13.26 -42.62
C GLY A 162 27.32 -14.59 -42.55
N TRP A 163 26.31 -14.71 -41.69
CA TRP A 163 25.63 -15.98 -41.45
C TRP A 163 24.57 -16.27 -42.53
N ASN A 164 24.56 -17.50 -43.03
CA ASN A 164 23.64 -17.91 -44.09
C ASN A 164 22.21 -18.01 -43.53
N PRO A 165 21.14 -17.63 -44.26
CA PRO A 165 19.76 -17.51 -43.75
C PRO A 165 19.10 -18.79 -43.21
N GLY A 166 19.79 -19.94 -43.27
CA GLY A 166 19.33 -21.24 -42.76
C GLY A 166 20.07 -21.75 -41.51
N TYR A 167 20.87 -20.93 -40.84
CA TYR A 167 21.66 -21.35 -39.67
C TYR A 167 20.75 -21.77 -38.48
N LYS A 168 20.86 -23.02 -38.02
CA LYS A 168 20.21 -23.50 -36.79
C LYS A 168 21.22 -23.55 -35.64
N HIS A 169 20.94 -22.79 -34.60
CA HIS A 169 21.78 -22.63 -33.42
C HIS A 169 21.94 -23.96 -32.63
N PRO A 170 23.14 -24.35 -32.19
CA PRO A 170 23.40 -25.68 -31.60
C PRO A 170 23.02 -25.82 -30.11
N TYR A 171 22.32 -24.84 -29.51
CA TYR A 171 22.00 -24.84 -28.08
C TYR A 171 20.50 -25.08 -27.85
N PRO A 172 20.08 -26.26 -27.34
CA PRO A 172 18.70 -26.52 -26.97
C PRO A 172 18.37 -25.80 -25.64
N GLU A 173 17.27 -25.05 -25.62
CA GLU A 173 16.76 -24.25 -24.48
C GLU A 173 16.77 -24.97 -23.12
N VAL A 174 16.74 -26.30 -23.12
CA VAL A 174 16.78 -27.16 -21.94
C VAL A 174 18.07 -27.01 -21.14
N MET A 175 19.22 -26.87 -21.80
CA MET A 175 20.51 -26.65 -21.11
C MET A 175 20.62 -25.24 -20.53
N LYS A 176 19.98 -24.25 -21.16
CA LYS A 176 19.91 -22.87 -20.64
C LYS A 176 19.05 -22.81 -19.38
N ARG A 177 17.88 -23.47 -19.34
CA ARG A 177 17.08 -23.55 -18.09
C ARG A 177 17.82 -24.20 -16.94
N GLN A 178 18.64 -25.23 -17.21
CA GLN A 178 19.43 -25.90 -16.17
C GLN A 178 20.63 -25.04 -15.73
N LYS A 179 21.32 -24.37 -16.67
CA LYS A 179 22.42 -23.45 -16.37
C LYS A 179 21.94 -22.19 -15.65
N ASP A 180 20.81 -21.63 -16.04
CA ASP A 180 20.19 -20.46 -15.39
C ASP A 180 19.68 -20.83 -13.99
N ALA A 181 19.10 -22.03 -13.80
CA ALA A 181 18.75 -22.53 -12.48
C ALA A 181 19.99 -22.77 -11.60
N ALA A 182 21.07 -23.31 -12.18
CA ALA A 182 22.33 -23.54 -11.48
C ALA A 182 23.06 -22.22 -11.15
N GLN A 183 23.03 -21.24 -12.05
CA GLN A 183 23.60 -19.90 -11.86
C GLN A 183 22.75 -19.05 -10.93
N GLN A 184 21.42 -19.14 -10.96
CA GLN A 184 20.57 -18.53 -9.93
C GLN A 184 20.81 -19.17 -8.56
N LYS A 185 21.01 -20.49 -8.50
CA LYS A 185 21.34 -21.18 -7.25
C LYS A 185 22.74 -20.79 -6.75
N ALA A 186 23.71 -20.66 -7.65
CA ALA A 186 25.08 -20.22 -7.34
C ALA A 186 25.13 -18.74 -6.94
N ALA A 187 24.44 -17.85 -7.66
CA ALA A 187 24.32 -16.43 -7.33
C ALA A 187 23.52 -16.22 -6.03
N LYS A 188 22.52 -17.06 -5.74
CA LYS A 188 21.83 -17.06 -4.44
C LYS A 188 22.75 -17.58 -3.33
N ALA A 189 23.61 -18.56 -3.61
CA ALA A 189 24.62 -19.04 -2.69
C ALA A 189 25.74 -18.01 -2.45
N GLU A 190 26.20 -17.31 -3.48
CA GLU A 190 27.15 -16.20 -3.40
C GLU A 190 26.55 -15.00 -2.72
N ARG A 191 25.29 -14.62 -3.00
CA ARG A 191 24.61 -13.56 -2.24
C ARG A 191 24.41 -13.95 -0.78
N ARG A 192 24.17 -15.23 -0.50
CA ARG A 192 24.10 -15.76 0.88
C ARG A 192 25.48 -15.78 1.54
N LYS A 193 26.54 -16.05 0.79
CA LYS A 193 27.94 -16.04 1.24
C LYS A 193 28.44 -14.62 1.45
N ALA A 194 28.24 -13.71 0.51
CA ALA A 194 28.52 -12.28 0.61
C ALA A 194 27.67 -11.61 1.70
N ARG A 195 26.42 -12.04 1.91
CA ARG A 195 25.61 -11.62 3.06
C ARG A 195 26.16 -12.18 4.36
N ALA A 196 26.58 -13.44 4.40
CA ALA A 196 27.21 -14.04 5.58
C ALA A 196 28.59 -13.42 5.87
N GLU A 197 29.35 -13.03 4.86
CA GLU A 197 30.64 -12.34 4.95
C GLU A 197 30.47 -10.88 5.32
N ALA A 198 29.42 -10.20 4.83
CA ALA A 198 29.04 -8.87 5.26
C ALA A 198 28.47 -8.87 6.70
N GLU A 199 27.71 -9.90 7.08
CA GLU A 199 27.26 -10.15 8.46
C GLU A 199 28.44 -10.51 9.37
N ALA A 200 29.43 -11.27 8.88
CA ALA A 200 30.68 -11.59 9.61
C ALA A 200 31.63 -10.39 9.71
N ALA A 201 31.71 -9.54 8.69
CA ALA A 201 32.48 -8.29 8.70
C ALA A 201 31.81 -7.24 9.60
N ALA A 202 30.47 -7.20 9.62
CA ALA A 202 29.70 -6.42 10.60
C ALA A 202 29.84 -6.97 12.03
N ALA A 203 30.08 -8.28 12.19
CA ALA A 203 30.41 -8.91 13.46
C ALA A 203 31.89 -8.74 13.87
N ALA A 204 32.79 -8.40 12.94
CA ALA A 204 34.23 -8.22 13.17
C ALA A 204 34.65 -6.76 13.46
N ALA A 205 33.77 -5.78 13.24
CA ALA A 205 33.89 -4.49 13.92
C ALA A 205 33.80 -4.74 15.45
N PRO A 206 34.57 -4.03 16.31
CA PRO A 206 34.52 -4.28 17.74
C PRO A 206 33.12 -3.93 18.26
N ALA A 207 32.26 -4.95 18.32
CA ALA A 207 30.96 -4.90 18.91
C ALA A 207 31.18 -4.72 20.41
N LYS A 208 30.86 -3.55 20.95
CA LYS A 208 30.31 -3.54 22.30
C LYS A 208 29.14 -4.52 22.28
N PRO A 209 29.06 -5.50 23.20
CA PRO A 209 28.03 -6.52 23.14
C PRO A 209 26.66 -5.84 23.28
N LYS A 210 25.98 -5.60 22.16
CA LYS A 210 24.56 -5.31 22.17
C LYS A 210 23.89 -6.66 22.35
N ALA A 211 23.63 -6.99 23.62
CA ALA A 211 22.66 -8.02 23.96
C ALA A 211 21.44 -7.84 23.06
N ALA A 212 20.92 -8.94 22.50
CA ALA A 212 19.57 -8.92 21.94
C ALA A 212 18.67 -8.24 22.97
N PRO A 213 17.77 -7.31 22.60
CA PRO A 213 16.96 -6.62 23.57
C PRO A 213 16.19 -7.65 24.41
N SER A 214 16.66 -7.86 25.63
CA SER A 214 15.98 -8.57 26.69
C SER A 214 15.09 -7.54 27.36
N GLY A 215 13.79 -7.66 27.12
CA GLY A 215 12.84 -6.68 27.61
C GLY A 215 11.43 -7.22 27.52
N PRO A 216 10.51 -6.69 28.34
CA PRO A 216 9.11 -7.10 28.30
C PRO A 216 8.49 -6.82 26.91
N ILE A 217 7.59 -7.69 26.48
CA ILE A 217 6.97 -7.62 25.16
C ILE A 217 5.90 -6.51 25.15
N ALA A 218 5.80 -5.77 24.05
CA ALA A 218 4.66 -4.91 23.76
C ALA A 218 3.97 -5.35 22.46
N PHE A 219 2.64 -5.47 22.52
CA PHE A 219 1.83 -5.81 21.37
C PHE A 219 1.29 -4.57 20.68
N LEU A 220 1.44 -4.56 19.36
CA LEU A 220 1.07 -3.46 18.49
C LEU A 220 -0.01 -3.94 17.51
N PHE A 221 -1.12 -3.24 17.44
CA PHE A 221 -2.23 -3.60 16.55
C PHE A 221 -2.27 -2.64 15.35
N PRO A 222 -2.26 -3.15 14.10
CA PRO A 222 -2.27 -2.31 12.91
C PRO A 222 -3.61 -1.62 12.69
N GLY A 223 -3.58 -0.53 11.93
CA GLY A 223 -4.74 0.26 11.57
C GLY A 223 -5.18 0.08 10.12
N GLN A 224 -6.09 0.95 9.68
CA GLN A 224 -6.56 0.99 8.29
C GLN A 224 -5.40 1.16 7.31
N GLY A 225 -5.41 0.38 6.23
CA GLY A 225 -4.33 0.30 5.23
C GLY A 225 -3.54 -1.01 5.29
N SER A 226 -3.67 -1.79 6.37
CA SER A 226 -3.01 -3.09 6.53
C SER A 226 -3.88 -4.30 6.14
N GLN A 227 -5.15 -4.08 5.80
CA GLN A 227 -6.07 -5.16 5.42
C GLN A 227 -5.61 -5.87 4.14
N ALA A 228 -5.78 -7.19 4.10
CA ALA A 228 -5.41 -8.01 2.96
C ALA A 228 -6.37 -9.18 2.78
N VAL A 229 -6.63 -9.57 1.54
CA VAL A 229 -7.39 -10.79 1.25
C VAL A 229 -6.59 -12.01 1.72
N GLY A 230 -7.25 -12.92 2.42
CA GLY A 230 -6.65 -14.07 3.09
C GLY A 230 -6.18 -13.81 4.52
N MET A 231 -6.43 -12.63 5.09
CA MET A 231 -5.85 -12.24 6.39
C MET A 231 -6.37 -13.01 7.61
N LEU A 232 -7.36 -13.89 7.48
CA LEU A 232 -7.86 -14.71 8.59
C LEU A 232 -7.62 -16.21 8.36
N LYS A 233 -6.99 -16.62 7.24
CA LYS A 233 -6.89 -18.03 6.85
C LYS A 233 -6.18 -18.90 7.89
N GLU A 234 -5.21 -18.36 8.63
CA GLU A 234 -4.37 -19.13 9.55
C GLU A 234 -4.94 -19.24 10.97
N SER A 235 -6.01 -18.49 11.30
CA SER A 235 -6.66 -18.49 12.62
C SER A 235 -8.15 -18.78 12.59
N ALA A 236 -8.80 -18.76 11.42
CA ALA A 236 -10.25 -18.96 11.29
C ALA A 236 -10.75 -20.25 11.94
N ASP A 237 -9.89 -21.26 12.07
CA ASP A 237 -10.26 -22.54 12.69
C ASP A 237 -10.20 -22.57 14.21
N LEU A 238 -9.56 -21.60 14.84
CA LEU A 238 -9.42 -21.52 16.29
C LEU A 238 -10.80 -21.30 16.95
N PRO A 239 -11.16 -22.05 18.02
CA PRO A 239 -12.48 -21.93 18.65
C PRO A 239 -12.85 -20.50 19.06
N ALA A 240 -11.90 -19.75 19.62
CA ALA A 240 -12.12 -18.35 20.01
C ALA A 240 -12.40 -17.45 18.79
N VAL A 241 -11.72 -17.69 17.67
CA VAL A 241 -11.87 -16.91 16.43
C VAL A 241 -13.17 -17.26 15.72
N LYS A 242 -13.57 -18.54 15.69
CA LYS A 242 -14.90 -18.95 15.21
C LYS A 242 -16.02 -18.22 15.93
N LYS A 243 -15.95 -18.15 17.26
CA LYS A 243 -16.93 -17.41 18.07
C LYS A 243 -16.93 -15.91 17.79
N MET A 244 -15.75 -15.31 17.61
CA MET A 244 -15.63 -13.91 17.20
C MET A 244 -16.28 -13.65 15.83
N LEU A 245 -16.11 -14.57 14.88
CA LEU A 245 -16.67 -14.47 13.53
C LEU A 245 -18.18 -14.69 13.49
N GLU A 246 -18.71 -15.62 14.29
CA GLU A 246 -20.16 -15.79 14.47
C GLU A 246 -20.79 -14.52 15.05
N THR A 247 -20.18 -13.97 16.09
CA THR A 247 -20.59 -12.67 16.66
C THR A 247 -20.50 -11.57 15.60
N ALA A 248 -19.43 -11.57 14.80
CA ALA A 248 -19.27 -10.60 13.74
C ALA A 248 -20.36 -10.68 12.69
N LYS A 249 -20.74 -11.88 12.27
CA LYS A 249 -21.84 -12.09 11.35
C LYS A 249 -23.17 -11.54 11.89
N GLN A 250 -23.45 -11.74 13.17
CA GLN A 250 -24.65 -11.23 13.84
C GLN A 250 -24.68 -9.70 13.93
N VAL A 251 -23.56 -9.09 14.32
CA VAL A 251 -23.46 -7.63 14.54
C VAL A 251 -23.38 -6.85 13.23
N LEU A 252 -22.63 -7.37 12.25
CA LEU A 252 -22.37 -6.69 10.99
C LEU A 252 -23.45 -6.98 9.94
N GLY A 253 -24.15 -8.11 10.04
CA GLY A 253 -25.19 -8.52 9.09
C GLY A 253 -24.64 -9.12 7.77
N TYR A 254 -23.34 -9.40 7.70
CA TYR A 254 -22.69 -10.05 6.56
C TYR A 254 -21.57 -10.99 7.03
N ASP A 255 -21.13 -11.88 6.15
CA ASP A 255 -20.05 -12.82 6.47
C ASP A 255 -18.68 -12.13 6.39
N LEU A 256 -18.13 -11.77 7.56
CA LEU A 256 -16.83 -11.13 7.64
C LEU A 256 -15.70 -12.07 7.22
N LEU A 257 -15.82 -13.38 7.48
CA LEU A 257 -14.79 -14.36 7.15
C LEU A 257 -14.66 -14.51 5.63
N GLU A 258 -15.80 -14.66 4.95
CA GLU A 258 -15.87 -14.72 3.49
C GLU A 258 -15.20 -13.49 2.86
N LEU A 259 -15.59 -12.29 3.31
CA LEU A 259 -14.99 -11.04 2.82
C LEU A 259 -13.47 -10.97 3.07
N CYS A 260 -13.01 -11.38 4.25
CA CYS A 260 -11.58 -11.36 4.58
C CYS A 260 -10.77 -12.38 3.76
N ASN A 261 -11.34 -13.53 3.41
CA ASN A 261 -10.62 -14.61 2.75
C ASN A 261 -10.69 -14.58 1.23
N GLU A 262 -11.80 -14.10 0.68
CA GLU A 262 -12.14 -14.17 -0.74
C GLU A 262 -12.20 -12.79 -1.40
N GLY A 263 -12.45 -11.72 -0.63
CA GLY A 263 -12.57 -10.36 -1.15
C GLY A 263 -14.00 -10.07 -1.65
N PRO A 264 -14.16 -9.23 -2.70
CA PRO A 264 -13.13 -8.57 -3.50
C PRO A 264 -12.34 -7.53 -2.69
N LYS A 265 -11.08 -7.28 -3.08
CA LYS A 265 -10.17 -6.41 -2.34
C LYS A 265 -10.71 -4.99 -2.21
N GLU A 266 -11.37 -4.48 -3.24
CA GLU A 266 -11.94 -3.14 -3.30
C GLU A 266 -13.03 -2.94 -2.23
N LYS A 267 -13.85 -3.98 -2.00
CA LYS A 267 -14.84 -3.97 -0.92
C LYS A 267 -14.18 -4.04 0.45
N LEU A 268 -13.16 -4.89 0.60
CA LEU A 268 -12.39 -4.99 1.85
C LEU A 268 -11.66 -3.69 2.19
N ASP A 269 -11.20 -2.93 1.20
CA ASP A 269 -10.49 -1.66 1.39
C ASP A 269 -11.41 -0.51 1.81
N ASN A 270 -12.72 -0.61 1.59
CA ASN A 270 -13.68 0.40 2.03
C ASN A 270 -13.73 0.46 3.56
N THR A 271 -13.66 1.67 4.12
CA THR A 271 -13.63 1.95 5.56
C THR A 271 -14.69 1.21 6.38
N VAL A 272 -15.91 1.08 5.84
CA VAL A 272 -17.02 0.38 6.52
C VAL A 272 -16.68 -1.09 6.80
N TYR A 273 -15.91 -1.72 5.91
CA TYR A 273 -15.55 -3.13 6.00
C TYR A 273 -14.15 -3.35 6.56
N SER A 274 -13.17 -2.54 6.14
CA SER A 274 -11.77 -2.69 6.58
C SER A 274 -11.63 -2.57 8.08
N GLN A 275 -12.39 -1.67 8.73
CA GLN A 275 -12.27 -1.47 10.17
C GLN A 275 -12.74 -2.67 11.01
N PRO A 276 -13.98 -3.18 10.86
CA PRO A 276 -14.37 -4.42 11.53
C PRO A 276 -13.43 -5.60 11.22
N ALA A 277 -12.97 -5.70 9.96
CA ALA A 277 -12.12 -6.78 9.49
C ALA A 277 -10.74 -6.77 10.17
N LEU A 278 -10.09 -5.60 10.23
CA LEU A 278 -8.81 -5.42 10.92
C LEU A 278 -8.92 -5.59 12.43
N PHE A 279 -10.02 -5.14 13.02
CA PHE A 279 -10.28 -5.31 14.45
C PHE A 279 -10.34 -6.79 14.83
N VAL A 280 -11.12 -7.59 14.10
CA VAL A 280 -11.20 -9.05 14.31
C VAL A 280 -9.88 -9.73 13.99
N ALA A 281 -9.19 -9.35 12.91
CA ALA A 281 -7.89 -9.92 12.56
C ALA A 281 -6.83 -9.66 13.64
N GLY A 282 -6.77 -8.46 14.22
CA GLY A 282 -5.82 -8.17 15.31
C GLY A 282 -6.05 -9.07 16.53
N LEU A 283 -7.31 -9.30 16.91
CA LEU A 283 -7.66 -10.18 18.02
C LEU A 283 -7.43 -11.67 17.67
N ALA A 284 -7.71 -12.06 16.44
CA ALA A 284 -7.43 -13.42 15.96
C ALA A 284 -5.93 -13.74 15.95
N ALA A 285 -5.08 -12.78 15.58
CA ALA A 285 -3.62 -12.90 15.70
C ALA A 285 -3.19 -13.08 17.17
N ALA A 286 -3.83 -12.38 18.11
CA ALA A 286 -3.56 -12.54 19.54
C ALA A 286 -3.96 -13.94 20.05
N GLU A 287 -5.12 -14.45 19.63
CA GLU A 287 -5.57 -15.81 19.98
C GLU A 287 -4.71 -16.89 19.33
N ARG A 288 -4.26 -16.68 18.10
CA ARG A 288 -3.31 -17.58 17.45
C ARG A 288 -1.97 -17.58 18.17
N LEU A 289 -1.45 -16.42 18.57
CA LEU A 289 -0.24 -16.34 19.38
C LEU A 289 -0.44 -17.06 20.71
N ARG A 290 -1.59 -16.89 21.35
CA ARG A 290 -1.93 -17.59 22.60
C ARG A 290 -1.91 -19.11 22.42
N ALA A 291 -2.44 -19.63 21.31
CA ALA A 291 -2.42 -21.07 21.02
C ALA A 291 -1.01 -21.60 20.76
N GLN A 292 -0.13 -20.81 20.13
CA GLN A 292 1.24 -21.23 19.77
C GLN A 292 2.24 -21.02 20.90
N ASN A 293 2.09 -19.95 21.67
CA ASN A 293 2.99 -19.54 22.74
C ASN A 293 2.23 -18.72 23.81
N PRO A 294 1.51 -19.41 24.73
CA PRO A 294 0.76 -18.75 25.80
C PRO A 294 1.63 -17.78 26.63
N GLY A 295 2.87 -18.19 26.93
CA GLY A 295 3.81 -17.39 27.73
C GLY A 295 4.21 -16.06 27.08
N ALA A 296 4.18 -15.94 25.75
CA ALA A 296 4.40 -14.65 25.08
C ALA A 296 3.24 -13.69 25.29
N VAL A 297 2.00 -14.20 25.38
CA VAL A 297 0.81 -13.40 25.62
C VAL A 297 0.73 -12.99 27.08
N ASP A 298 0.99 -13.92 28.00
CA ASP A 298 0.99 -13.66 29.44
C ASP A 298 2.16 -12.75 29.85
N GLY A 299 3.28 -12.81 29.11
CA GLY A 299 4.43 -11.91 29.27
C GLY A 299 4.28 -10.54 28.58
N CYS A 300 3.13 -10.26 27.95
CA CYS A 300 2.86 -8.94 27.36
C CYS A 300 2.74 -7.89 28.45
N ALA A 301 3.54 -6.84 28.36
CA ALA A 301 3.69 -5.86 29.43
C ALA A 301 3.23 -4.45 29.05
N ALA A 302 2.78 -4.25 27.81
CA ALA A 302 2.08 -3.06 27.33
C ALA A 302 1.44 -3.35 25.96
N CYS A 303 0.46 -2.58 25.56
CA CYS A 303 -0.03 -2.62 24.18
C CYS A 303 -0.39 -1.23 23.64
N ALA A 304 -0.43 -1.14 22.32
CA ALA A 304 -0.85 0.05 21.60
C ALA A 304 -1.45 -0.37 20.25
N GLY A 305 -2.22 0.49 19.61
CA GLY A 305 -2.63 0.22 18.24
C GLY A 305 -2.83 1.49 17.45
N LEU A 306 -2.62 1.41 16.15
CA LEU A 306 -2.64 2.57 15.26
C LEU A 306 -4.08 2.87 14.84
N SER A 307 -4.60 4.02 15.24
CA SER A 307 -5.97 4.49 14.98
C SER A 307 -7.00 3.43 15.40
N LEU A 308 -7.61 2.72 14.45
CA LEU A 308 -8.48 1.58 14.71
C LEU A 308 -7.84 0.53 15.63
N GLY A 309 -6.54 0.27 15.48
CA GLY A 309 -5.85 -0.75 16.29
C GLY A 309 -5.92 -0.47 17.79
N GLU A 310 -6.16 0.78 18.21
CA GLU A 310 -6.37 1.15 19.62
C GLU A 310 -7.56 0.39 20.22
N TYR A 311 -8.59 0.10 19.44
CA TYR A 311 -9.75 -0.71 19.89
C TYR A 311 -9.37 -2.17 20.11
N SER A 312 -8.55 -2.75 19.24
CA SER A 312 -7.99 -4.10 19.44
C SER A 312 -7.10 -4.15 20.69
N ALA A 313 -6.29 -3.11 20.91
CA ALA A 313 -5.45 -2.97 22.10
C ALA A 313 -6.29 -2.86 23.38
N LEU A 314 -7.38 -2.08 23.36
CA LEU A 314 -8.31 -1.93 24.48
C LEU A 314 -9.02 -3.24 24.83
N VAL A 315 -9.37 -4.06 23.84
CA VAL A 315 -9.91 -5.42 24.10
C VAL A 315 -8.85 -6.33 24.67
N PHE A 316 -7.69 -6.39 24.04
CA PHE A 316 -6.60 -7.24 24.49
C PHE A 316 -6.17 -6.91 25.93
N GLY A 317 -6.05 -5.61 26.23
CA GLY A 317 -5.73 -5.10 27.55
C GLY A 317 -6.86 -5.23 28.58
N GLY A 318 -8.06 -5.65 28.16
CA GLY A 318 -9.21 -5.91 29.05
C GLY A 318 -10.01 -4.68 29.47
N ALA A 319 -9.72 -3.51 28.91
CA ALA A 319 -10.48 -2.29 29.18
C ALA A 319 -11.85 -2.33 28.49
N LEU A 320 -11.93 -2.96 27.32
CA LEU A 320 -13.18 -3.22 26.61
C LEU A 320 -13.34 -4.72 26.39
N SER A 321 -14.58 -5.18 26.28
CA SER A 321 -14.87 -6.59 25.98
C SER A 321 -15.29 -6.74 24.53
N PHE A 322 -14.85 -7.82 23.88
CA PHE A 322 -15.39 -8.17 22.57
C PHE A 322 -16.91 -8.47 22.65
N GLU A 323 -17.33 -9.09 23.75
CA GLU A 323 -18.67 -9.65 23.95
C GLU A 323 -19.38 -9.09 25.19
N ASP A 324 -19.32 -7.79 25.50
CA ASP A 324 -20.16 -7.25 26.60
C ASP A 324 -21.65 -7.25 26.23
N GLY A 325 -22.20 -8.46 26.12
CA GLY A 325 -23.59 -8.80 26.12
C GLY A 325 -24.05 -9.05 27.55
N LEU A 326 -25.03 -8.24 27.97
CA LEU A 326 -26.25 -8.73 28.62
C LEU A 326 -26.06 -9.78 29.73
N LYS A 327 -25.25 -9.48 30.75
CA LYS A 327 -25.31 -10.20 32.02
C LYS A 327 -25.54 -9.24 33.19
N ALA A 328 -26.78 -8.74 33.31
CA ALA A 328 -27.51 -8.49 34.59
C ALA A 328 -28.43 -7.25 34.63
N SER A 329 -28.52 -6.40 33.59
CA SER A 329 -29.43 -5.24 33.64
C SER A 329 -30.11 -5.00 32.30
N LYS A 330 -31.38 -4.60 32.32
CA LYS A 330 -32.25 -4.34 31.14
C LYS A 330 -31.81 -3.12 30.31
N ARG A 331 -30.51 -2.83 30.22
CA ARG A 331 -29.92 -1.84 29.31
C ARG A 331 -29.09 -2.62 28.29
N LEU A 332 -29.33 -2.37 27.00
CA LEU A 332 -28.65 -3.06 25.89
C LEU A 332 -27.12 -2.94 26.04
N GLY A 333 -26.46 -4.02 26.45
CA GLY A 333 -25.00 -4.14 26.28
C GLY A 333 -24.71 -4.26 24.78
N ARG A 334 -23.93 -3.33 24.23
CA ARG A 334 -23.50 -3.36 22.84
C ARG A 334 -22.13 -4.03 22.74
N TRP A 335 -22.00 -5.01 21.86
CA TRP A 335 -20.75 -5.64 21.45
C TRP A 335 -19.73 -4.56 21.04
N LEU A 336 -18.45 -4.67 21.41
CA LEU A 336 -17.47 -3.66 20.97
C LEU A 336 -17.36 -3.62 19.44
N LEU A 337 -17.60 -4.75 18.78
CA LEU A 337 -17.70 -4.77 17.33
C LEU A 337 -18.78 -3.83 16.79
N ALA A 338 -19.87 -3.59 17.53
CA ALA A 338 -20.88 -2.60 17.17
C ALA A 338 -20.35 -1.16 17.31
N VAL A 339 -19.51 -0.87 18.30
CA VAL A 339 -18.80 0.42 18.40
C VAL A 339 -17.87 0.61 17.20
N VAL A 340 -17.09 -0.41 16.85
CA VAL A 340 -16.20 -0.39 15.68
C VAL A 340 -17.00 -0.21 14.39
N LYS A 341 -18.15 -0.88 14.25
CA LYS A 341 -19.09 -0.69 13.13
C LYS A 341 -19.57 0.76 13.06
N VAL A 342 -20.05 1.32 14.17
CA VAL A 342 -20.51 2.73 14.25
C VAL A 342 -19.39 3.69 13.88
N ARG A 343 -18.18 3.49 14.42
CA ARG A 343 -17.00 4.29 14.06
C ARG A 343 -16.74 4.23 12.55
N ALA A 344 -16.70 3.04 11.98
CA ALA A 344 -16.42 2.82 10.56
C ALA A 344 -17.46 3.48 9.66
N GLU A 345 -18.75 3.23 9.92
CA GLU A 345 -19.87 3.79 9.16
C GLU A 345 -19.94 5.30 9.29
N SER A 346 -19.76 5.84 10.49
CA SER A 346 -19.84 7.29 10.72
C SER A 346 -18.66 8.03 10.11
N MET A 347 -17.45 7.46 10.16
CA MET A 347 -16.28 8.02 9.46
C MET A 347 -16.43 7.95 7.94
N ALA A 348 -16.98 6.85 7.41
CA ALA A 348 -17.26 6.73 5.98
C ALA A 348 -18.36 7.72 5.52
N ALA A 349 -19.39 7.92 6.33
CA ALA A 349 -20.46 8.88 6.07
C ALA A 349 -19.95 10.32 6.14
N ALA A 350 -19.19 10.67 7.18
CA ALA A 350 -18.53 11.97 7.29
C ALA A 350 -17.62 12.24 6.09
N ALA A 351 -16.99 11.18 5.54
CA ALA A 351 -16.12 11.31 4.38
C ALA A 351 -16.82 11.66 3.06
N GLN A 352 -18.15 11.54 3.01
CA GLN A 352 -18.98 11.94 1.87
C GLN A 352 -19.64 13.31 2.07
N GLN A 353 -19.41 13.97 3.20
CA GLN A 353 -20.03 15.25 3.53
C GLN A 353 -19.14 16.43 3.15
N GLY A 354 -19.78 17.53 2.75
CA GLY A 354 -19.08 18.78 2.49
C GLY A 354 -18.17 18.73 1.27
N LYS A 355 -17.07 19.49 1.33
CA LYS A 355 -16.11 19.59 0.23
C LYS A 355 -15.26 18.32 0.14
N PRO A 356 -14.84 17.91 -1.08
CA PRO A 356 -13.92 16.79 -1.25
C PRO A 356 -12.66 16.97 -0.40
N HIS A 357 -12.32 15.95 0.35
CA HIS A 357 -11.22 16.00 1.32
C HIS A 357 -10.51 14.64 1.40
N GLY A 358 -9.30 14.59 1.95
CA GLY A 358 -8.50 13.38 1.97
C GLY A 358 -7.30 13.47 2.91
N MET A 359 -6.26 12.68 2.62
CA MET A 359 -5.01 12.67 3.38
C MET A 359 -3.81 12.67 2.43
N LEU A 360 -2.72 13.31 2.86
CA LEU A 360 -1.45 13.47 2.15
C LEU A 360 -0.31 13.00 3.06
N SER A 361 0.42 11.96 2.64
CA SER A 361 1.63 11.52 3.34
C SER A 361 2.82 12.40 2.93
N VAL A 362 3.47 13.01 3.92
CA VAL A 362 4.63 13.90 3.74
C VAL A 362 5.83 13.31 4.49
N VAL A 363 6.97 13.19 3.81
CA VAL A 363 8.21 12.62 4.34
C VAL A 363 9.37 13.57 4.06
N GLY A 364 10.21 13.81 5.07
CA GLY A 364 11.48 14.51 4.95
C GLY A 364 11.44 16.01 5.27
N LEU A 365 10.34 16.50 5.85
CA LEU A 365 10.26 17.86 6.40
C LEU A 365 10.22 17.82 7.92
N SER A 366 10.68 18.91 8.55
CA SER A 366 10.50 19.11 9.98
C SER A 366 9.03 19.40 10.32
N ASP A 367 8.64 19.13 11.56
CA ASP A 367 7.27 19.37 12.02
C ASP A 367 6.92 20.85 11.93
N ALA A 368 7.83 21.73 12.36
CA ALA A 368 7.67 23.18 12.26
C ALA A 368 7.48 23.67 10.82
N ASP A 369 8.24 23.11 9.86
CA ASP A 369 8.11 23.49 8.46
C ASP A 369 6.77 23.08 7.87
N LEU A 370 6.30 21.88 8.20
CA LEU A 370 5.04 21.35 7.70
C LEU A 370 3.83 22.03 8.36
N GLU A 371 3.92 22.37 9.65
CA GLU A 371 2.94 23.19 10.35
C GLU A 371 2.84 24.59 9.74
N ALA A 372 3.98 25.23 9.44
CA ALA A 372 4.01 26.54 8.79
C ALA A 372 3.36 26.50 7.40
N ILE A 373 3.60 25.43 6.62
CA ILE A 373 2.92 25.21 5.33
C ILE A 373 1.42 25.08 5.55
N CYS A 374 0.98 24.21 6.46
CA CYS A 374 -0.45 24.03 6.74
C CYS A 374 -1.10 25.33 7.22
N ALA A 375 -0.40 26.15 8.01
CA ALA A 375 -0.90 27.45 8.47
C ALA A 375 -1.03 28.46 7.32
N SER A 376 -0.02 28.52 6.44
CA SER A 376 -0.04 29.33 5.22
C SER A 376 -1.23 28.98 4.32
N VAL A 377 -1.48 27.68 4.10
CA VAL A 377 -2.63 27.21 3.29
C VAL A 377 -3.98 27.59 3.91
N ARG A 378 -4.14 27.42 5.24
CA ARG A 378 -5.36 27.84 5.94
C ARG A 378 -5.58 29.35 5.88
N ALA A 379 -4.51 30.14 5.96
CA ALA A 379 -4.58 31.60 5.85
C ALA A 379 -4.97 32.06 4.44
N ALA A 380 -4.45 31.38 3.40
CA ALA A 380 -4.78 31.67 2.01
C ALA A 380 -6.20 31.23 1.62
N THR A 381 -6.76 30.23 2.29
CA THR A 381 -8.09 29.68 2.00
C THR A 381 -8.96 29.66 3.27
N PRO A 382 -9.67 30.76 3.58
CA PRO A 382 -10.55 30.81 4.75
C PRO A 382 -11.56 29.66 4.77
N GLY A 383 -11.68 28.98 5.91
CA GLY A 383 -12.56 27.82 6.08
C GLY A 383 -12.00 26.50 5.52
N ALA A 384 -10.75 26.48 5.04
CA ALA A 384 -10.10 25.22 4.68
C ALA A 384 -9.63 24.46 5.92
N VAL A 385 -10.05 23.20 6.05
CA VAL A 385 -9.45 22.26 6.98
C VAL A 385 -8.16 21.74 6.36
N CYS A 386 -7.07 21.84 7.10
CA CYS A 386 -5.75 21.35 6.72
C CYS A 386 -4.89 21.25 7.97
N GLN A 387 -4.61 20.05 8.47
CA GLN A 387 -3.87 19.86 9.71
C GLN A 387 -3.05 18.58 9.69
N LEU A 388 -2.04 18.51 10.55
CA LEU A 388 -1.34 17.25 10.85
C LEU A 388 -2.33 16.27 11.49
N ALA A 389 -2.42 15.08 10.92
CA ALA A 389 -3.36 14.03 11.31
C ALA A 389 -2.64 12.80 11.86
N ASN A 390 -1.41 12.54 11.43
CA ASN A 390 -0.62 11.43 11.96
C ASN A 390 0.85 11.80 12.06
N PHE A 391 1.45 11.50 13.21
CA PHE A 391 2.88 11.54 13.46
C PHE A 391 3.39 10.11 13.43
N LEU A 392 3.94 9.64 12.31
CA LEU A 392 4.20 8.20 12.09
C LEU A 392 5.60 7.76 12.52
N PHE A 393 6.62 8.51 12.13
CA PHE A 393 8.05 8.28 12.41
C PHE A 393 8.81 9.59 12.13
N PRO A 394 10.10 9.75 12.50
CA PRO A 394 10.83 11.00 12.29
C PRO A 394 10.66 11.60 10.89
N GLN A 395 10.16 12.84 10.84
CA GLN A 395 9.87 13.57 9.59
C GLN A 395 8.89 12.84 8.65
N GLY A 396 8.13 11.88 9.16
CA GLY A 396 7.06 11.18 8.47
C GLY A 396 5.74 11.54 9.08
N ARG A 397 4.98 12.37 8.37
CA ARG A 397 3.69 12.89 8.81
C ARG A 397 2.61 12.60 7.77
N VAL A 398 1.37 12.66 8.21
CA VAL A 398 0.22 12.73 7.32
C VAL A 398 -0.52 14.03 7.61
N VAL A 399 -0.82 14.79 6.56
CA VAL A 399 -1.67 15.97 6.61
C VAL A 399 -3.03 15.57 6.08
N SER A 400 -4.10 15.94 6.76
CA SER A 400 -5.47 15.69 6.36
C SER A 400 -6.23 17.01 6.21
N GLY A 401 -7.16 17.05 5.28
CA GLY A 401 -7.90 18.28 4.98
C GLY A 401 -8.65 18.23 3.66
N HIS A 402 -9.19 19.38 3.26
CA HIS A 402 -9.81 19.54 1.94
C HIS A 402 -8.79 19.30 0.81
N LYS A 403 -9.23 18.72 -0.31
CA LYS A 403 -8.33 18.29 -1.40
C LYS A 403 -7.55 19.46 -2.01
N ASP A 404 -8.22 20.59 -2.22
CA ASP A 404 -7.61 21.85 -2.70
C ASP A 404 -6.48 22.33 -1.76
N ALA A 405 -6.72 22.30 -0.45
CA ALA A 405 -5.71 22.62 0.55
C ALA A 405 -4.53 21.62 0.52
N LEU A 406 -4.81 20.33 0.39
CA LEU A 406 -3.79 19.29 0.33
C LEU A 406 -2.92 19.37 -0.93
N GLU A 407 -3.50 19.73 -2.08
CA GLU A 407 -2.74 19.98 -3.32
C GLU A 407 -1.74 21.12 -3.13
N GLU A 408 -2.14 22.19 -2.43
CA GLU A 408 -1.24 23.29 -2.12
C GLU A 408 -0.18 22.91 -1.08
N VAL A 409 -0.54 22.13 -0.04
CA VAL A 409 0.45 21.57 0.90
C VAL A 409 1.45 20.70 0.14
N GLN A 410 1.00 19.86 -0.78
CA GLN A 410 1.87 19.01 -1.59
C GLN A 410 2.86 19.86 -2.40
N ARG A 411 2.36 20.90 -3.08
CA ARG A 411 3.19 21.84 -3.86
C ARG A 411 4.24 22.53 -2.99
N GLN A 412 3.83 23.11 -1.86
CA GLN A 412 4.73 23.83 -0.96
C GLN A 412 5.73 22.88 -0.28
N ALA A 413 5.30 21.69 0.15
CA ALA A 413 6.16 20.70 0.77
C ALA A 413 7.23 20.20 -0.21
N THR A 414 6.86 19.88 -1.45
CA THR A 414 7.81 19.50 -2.50
C THR A 414 8.79 20.64 -2.81
N ALA A 415 8.30 21.88 -2.92
CA ALA A 415 9.17 23.04 -3.14
C ALA A 415 10.17 23.28 -1.99
N LYS A 416 9.77 22.96 -0.75
CA LYS A 416 10.59 23.06 0.46
C LYS A 416 11.54 21.87 0.67
N GLY A 417 11.55 20.90 -0.25
CA GLY A 417 12.50 19.78 -0.23
C GLY A 417 12.00 18.51 0.45
N ALA A 418 10.68 18.32 0.59
CA ALA A 418 10.13 17.03 1.04
C ALA A 418 10.62 15.89 0.15
N LEU A 419 11.10 14.80 0.74
CA LEU A 419 11.51 13.58 0.04
C LEU A 419 10.32 12.89 -0.64
N LYS A 420 9.13 13.00 -0.03
CA LYS A 420 7.89 12.46 -0.57
C LYS A 420 6.72 13.32 -0.10
N ALA A 421 5.80 13.65 -0.99
CA ALA A 421 4.49 14.22 -0.67
C ALA A 421 3.46 13.59 -1.61
N VAL A 422 2.69 12.61 -1.13
CA VAL A 422 1.78 11.83 -1.98
C VAL A 422 0.40 11.67 -1.33
N PRO A 423 -0.69 11.72 -2.11
CA PRO A 423 -2.02 11.38 -1.60
C PRO A 423 -2.07 9.95 -1.05
N VAL A 424 -2.82 9.77 0.03
CA VAL A 424 -3.11 8.45 0.60
C VAL A 424 -4.44 7.96 0.03
N ALA A 425 -4.48 6.70 -0.40
CA ALA A 425 -5.70 6.07 -0.93
C ALA A 425 -6.69 5.74 0.19
N VAL A 426 -7.40 6.77 0.67
CA VAL A 426 -8.46 6.67 1.69
C VAL A 426 -9.66 7.50 1.27
N SER A 427 -10.81 7.20 1.86
CA SER A 427 -12.08 7.85 1.51
C SER A 427 -12.23 9.28 2.04
N GLY A 428 -11.48 9.68 3.07
CA GLY A 428 -11.66 11.00 3.70
C GLY A 428 -10.49 11.50 4.54
N ALA A 429 -10.66 12.71 5.08
CA ALA A 429 -9.68 13.44 5.90
C ALA A 429 -9.78 13.02 7.38
N PHE A 430 -9.35 11.81 7.69
CA PHE A 430 -9.40 11.27 9.05
C PHE A 430 -8.48 12.03 10.01
N HIS A 431 -8.82 11.98 11.31
CA HIS A 431 -8.07 12.64 12.38
C HIS A 431 -8.04 14.17 12.23
N THR A 432 -9.18 14.74 11.83
CA THR A 432 -9.41 16.19 11.70
C THR A 432 -10.82 16.57 12.16
N GLU A 433 -11.08 17.87 12.31
CA GLU A 433 -12.42 18.39 12.61
C GLU A 433 -13.51 17.97 11.60
N LEU A 434 -13.15 17.57 10.37
CA LEU A 434 -14.11 17.02 9.40
C LEU A 434 -14.76 15.71 9.87
N MET A 435 -14.16 15.04 10.85
CA MET A 435 -14.71 13.83 11.47
C MET A 435 -15.60 14.12 12.68
N GLN A 436 -15.97 15.38 12.95
CA GLN A 436 -16.84 15.73 14.07
C GLN A 436 -18.18 14.96 14.08
N PRO A 437 -18.89 14.74 12.95
CA PRO A 437 -20.10 13.90 12.96
C PRO A 437 -19.83 12.46 13.42
N ALA A 438 -18.67 11.91 13.05
CA ALA A 438 -18.26 10.57 13.47
C ALA A 438 -17.87 10.51 14.95
N ARG A 439 -17.25 11.57 15.48
CA ARG A 439 -16.97 11.73 16.91
C ARG A 439 -18.26 11.76 17.73
N ASP A 440 -19.28 12.47 17.27
CA ASP A 440 -20.54 12.60 17.99
C ASP A 440 -21.27 11.24 18.06
N ALA A 441 -21.37 10.55 16.92
CA ALA A 441 -21.94 9.19 16.85
C ALA A 441 -21.16 8.18 17.71
N LEU A 442 -19.83 8.28 17.73
CA LEU A 442 -18.99 7.44 18.57
C LEU A 442 -19.18 7.74 20.07
N THR A 443 -19.33 9.02 20.44
CA THR A 443 -19.58 9.42 21.82
C THR A 443 -20.89 8.82 22.33
N GLU A 444 -21.94 8.87 21.51
CA GLU A 444 -23.24 8.29 21.85
C GLU A 444 -23.16 6.77 22.07
N VAL A 445 -22.51 6.03 21.16
CA VAL A 445 -22.41 4.57 21.32
C VAL A 445 -21.53 4.18 22.50
N LEU A 446 -20.43 4.91 22.76
CA LEU A 446 -19.54 4.64 23.89
C LEU A 446 -20.23 4.85 25.24
N ALA A 447 -21.20 5.76 25.34
CA ALA A 447 -21.99 5.94 26.56
C ALA A 447 -22.80 4.69 26.96
N SER A 448 -22.99 3.74 26.03
CA SER A 448 -23.67 2.46 26.28
C SER A 448 -22.73 1.30 26.60
N VAL A 449 -21.41 1.53 26.64
CA VAL A 449 -20.40 0.49 26.84
C VAL A 449 -19.73 0.65 28.20
N THR A 450 -19.53 -0.46 28.91
CA THR A 450 -18.73 -0.48 30.13
C THR A 450 -17.25 -0.47 29.78
N ILE A 451 -16.54 0.55 30.25
CA ILE A 451 -15.09 0.63 30.13
C ILE A 451 -14.48 0.25 31.49
N ASN A 452 -13.63 -0.76 31.48
CA ASN A 452 -12.95 -1.28 32.67
C ASN A 452 -11.53 -0.72 32.77
N GLU A 453 -10.94 -0.85 33.95
CA GLU A 453 -9.53 -0.54 34.15
C GLU A 453 -8.63 -1.48 33.31
N PRO A 454 -7.65 -0.94 32.57
CA PRO A 454 -6.70 -1.76 31.81
C PRO A 454 -5.91 -2.71 32.71
N ARG A 455 -5.80 -3.99 32.31
CA ARG A 455 -4.97 -4.99 33.00
C ARG A 455 -3.48 -4.75 32.81
N ILE A 456 -3.13 -4.12 31.69
CA ILE A 456 -1.76 -3.73 31.30
C ILE A 456 -1.81 -2.31 30.74
N PRO A 457 -0.70 -1.56 30.74
CA PRO A 457 -0.63 -0.24 30.12
C PRO A 457 -1.06 -0.29 28.64
N ILE A 458 -2.00 0.58 28.26
CA ILE A 458 -2.49 0.74 26.89
C ILE A 458 -2.22 2.18 26.47
N TYR A 459 -1.49 2.40 25.38
CA TYR A 459 -1.04 3.73 25.00
C TYR A 459 -2.04 4.43 24.09
N SER A 460 -2.39 5.66 24.46
CA SER A 460 -3.31 6.50 23.72
C SER A 460 -2.68 7.09 22.47
N ASN A 461 -3.44 7.09 21.37
CA ASN A 461 -3.08 7.76 20.13
C ASN A 461 -3.11 9.29 20.25
N VAL A 462 -3.89 9.84 21.19
CA VAL A 462 -4.03 11.29 21.38
C VAL A 462 -2.86 11.86 22.18
N THR A 463 -2.47 11.17 23.26
CA THR A 463 -1.47 11.67 24.21
C THR A 463 -0.09 11.02 24.06
N ALA A 464 0.02 9.90 23.33
CA ALA A 464 1.20 9.03 23.30
C ALA A 464 1.64 8.48 24.68
N GLN A 465 0.75 8.57 25.69
CA GLN A 465 0.98 8.06 27.04
C GLN A 465 0.02 6.90 27.34
N PRO A 466 0.34 6.04 28.32
CA PRO A 466 -0.63 5.08 28.83
C PRO A 466 -1.90 5.79 29.30
N PHE A 467 -3.06 5.21 29.02
CA PHE A 467 -4.29 5.62 29.70
C PHE A 467 -4.12 5.45 31.21
N LYS A 468 -4.51 6.47 31.95
CA LYS A 468 -4.47 6.51 33.40
C LYS A 468 -5.52 5.63 34.03
N ASP A 469 -6.75 5.73 33.53
CA ASP A 469 -7.94 5.07 34.08
C ASP A 469 -9.04 4.92 33.01
N ALA A 470 -10.11 4.19 33.36
CA ALA A 470 -11.25 3.96 32.46
C ALA A 470 -11.96 5.25 32.02
N ALA A 471 -11.97 6.29 32.87
CA ALA A 471 -12.61 7.57 32.55
C ALA A 471 -11.83 8.34 31.47
N GLU A 472 -10.50 8.29 31.52
CA GLU A 472 -9.66 8.87 30.48
C GLU A 472 -9.86 8.17 29.12
N ILE A 473 -10.03 6.84 29.11
CA ILE A 473 -10.34 6.08 27.88
C ILE A 473 -11.65 6.60 27.27
N ALA A 474 -12.71 6.73 28.08
CA ALA A 474 -14.00 7.24 27.63
C ALA A 474 -13.89 8.65 27.02
N ALA A 475 -13.05 9.51 27.59
CA ALA A 475 -12.85 10.88 27.14
C ALA A 475 -12.00 10.98 25.87
N LEU A 476 -10.97 10.15 25.73
CA LEU A 476 -10.00 10.24 24.64
C LEU A 476 -10.41 9.48 23.38
N LEU A 477 -11.19 8.40 23.47
CA LEU A 477 -11.61 7.64 22.29
C LEU A 477 -12.39 8.48 21.25
N PRO A 478 -13.38 9.33 21.63
CA PRO A 478 -14.01 10.23 20.68
C PRO A 478 -13.06 11.30 20.12
N ARG A 479 -12.16 11.81 20.97
CA ARG A 479 -11.15 12.80 20.58
C ARG A 479 -10.20 12.25 19.52
N GLN A 480 -9.87 10.96 19.60
CA GLN A 480 -9.04 10.24 18.63
C GLN A 480 -9.50 10.42 17.18
N LEU A 481 -10.80 10.59 16.91
CA LEU A 481 -11.33 10.72 15.54
C LEU A 481 -11.02 12.06 14.90
N VAL A 482 -10.81 13.11 15.71
CA VAL A 482 -10.63 14.50 15.26
C VAL A 482 -9.25 15.08 15.61
N GLU A 483 -8.49 14.39 16.45
CA GLU A 483 -7.13 14.77 16.86
C GLU A 483 -6.07 13.87 16.23
N ALA A 484 -4.86 14.42 16.10
CA ALA A 484 -3.76 13.74 15.44
C ALA A 484 -3.29 12.49 16.18
N VAL A 485 -3.01 11.43 15.43
CA VAL A 485 -2.43 10.19 15.96
C VAL A 485 -0.94 10.36 16.22
N GLN A 486 -0.55 10.34 17.49
CA GLN A 486 0.82 10.48 18.00
C GLN A 486 1.57 9.13 17.99
N TRP A 487 1.67 8.48 16.82
CA TRP A 487 2.25 7.13 16.72
C TRP A 487 3.76 7.10 16.99
N GLU A 488 4.52 8.03 16.43
CA GLU A 488 5.95 8.17 16.72
C GLU A 488 6.18 8.34 18.22
N GLY A 489 5.41 9.23 18.85
CA GLY A 489 5.45 9.46 20.29
C GLY A 489 5.14 8.19 21.08
N THR A 490 4.12 7.43 20.65
CA THR A 490 3.71 6.17 21.30
C THR A 490 4.83 5.13 21.28
N ILE A 491 5.45 4.92 20.12
CA ILE A 491 6.58 3.98 20.01
C ILE A 491 7.77 4.46 20.86
N ARG A 492 8.08 5.76 20.85
CA ARG A 492 9.16 6.30 21.69
C ARG A 492 8.87 6.12 23.18
N ALA A 493 7.64 6.33 23.62
CA ALA A 493 7.23 6.18 25.01
C ALA A 493 7.30 4.70 25.46
N LEU A 494 6.92 3.76 24.59
CA LEU A 494 7.10 2.32 24.84
C LEU A 494 8.58 1.96 25.02
N LEU A 495 9.45 2.42 24.12
CA LEU A 495 10.89 2.16 24.19
C LEU A 495 11.54 2.83 25.41
N ALA A 496 11.14 4.06 25.75
CA ALA A 496 11.60 4.76 26.96
C ALA A 496 11.17 4.02 28.24
N ALA A 497 10.03 3.33 28.23
CA ALA A 497 9.57 2.45 29.29
C ALA A 497 10.22 1.05 29.28
N GLY A 498 11.23 0.83 28.43
CA GLY A 498 11.98 -0.43 28.33
C GLY A 498 11.27 -1.56 27.58
N LYS A 499 10.16 -1.28 26.88
CA LYS A 499 9.39 -2.27 26.10
C LYS A 499 9.99 -2.47 24.72
N ASN A 500 11.16 -3.12 24.69
CA ASN A 500 12.02 -3.17 23.50
C ASN A 500 11.74 -4.38 22.58
N GLN A 501 10.84 -5.29 22.98
CA GLN A 501 10.35 -6.38 22.14
C GLN A 501 8.97 -6.05 21.61
N LEU A 502 8.89 -5.63 20.34
CA LEU A 502 7.65 -5.20 19.71
C LEU A 502 7.10 -6.30 18.79
N HIS A 503 5.85 -6.70 19.01
CA HIS A 503 5.15 -7.65 18.13
C HIS A 503 3.94 -6.99 17.48
N GLU A 504 3.87 -6.97 16.14
CA GLU A 504 2.67 -6.56 15.39
C GLU A 504 1.70 -7.74 15.29
N LEU A 505 0.51 -7.59 15.85
CA LEU A 505 -0.56 -8.60 15.84
C LEU A 505 -1.63 -8.20 14.84
N GLY A 506 -1.64 -8.85 13.68
CA GLY A 506 -2.59 -8.57 12.60
C GLY A 506 -1.95 -8.67 11.22
N PRO A 507 -2.68 -8.29 10.16
CA PRO A 507 -2.18 -8.38 8.80
C PRO A 507 -1.15 -7.30 8.47
N GLY A 508 -0.32 -7.58 7.49
CA GLY A 508 0.68 -6.64 6.99
C GLY A 508 1.92 -6.54 7.90
N GLN A 509 2.73 -5.51 7.63
CA GLN A 509 3.96 -5.20 8.37
C GLN A 509 4.17 -3.68 8.43
N GLN A 510 3.07 -2.93 8.48
CA GLN A 510 3.08 -1.49 8.36
C GLN A 510 3.78 -0.87 9.57
N ILE A 511 3.48 -1.35 10.77
CA ILE A 511 4.10 -0.85 12.00
C ILE A 511 5.58 -1.20 12.01
N LYS A 512 5.95 -2.43 11.63
CA LYS A 512 7.36 -2.81 11.48
C LYS A 512 8.13 -1.87 10.55
N ALA A 513 7.55 -1.50 9.41
CA ALA A 513 8.18 -0.58 8.47
C ALA A 513 8.39 0.82 9.07
N MET A 514 7.43 1.32 9.87
CA MET A 514 7.57 2.59 10.59
C MET A 514 8.61 2.53 11.70
N VAL A 515 8.63 1.45 12.49
CA VAL A 515 9.61 1.26 13.58
C VAL A 515 11.04 1.26 13.07
N ARG A 516 11.31 0.73 11.87
CA ARG A 516 12.63 0.81 11.23
C ARG A 516 13.16 2.25 11.13
N ARG A 517 12.27 3.22 10.99
CA ARG A 517 12.61 4.66 10.91
C ARG A 517 12.65 5.35 12.26
N ILE A 518 12.13 4.72 13.32
CA ILE A 518 12.12 5.25 14.70
C ILE A 518 13.32 4.73 15.48
N ASP A 519 13.50 3.41 15.50
CA ASP A 519 14.58 2.73 16.21
C ASP A 519 14.98 1.42 15.52
N ASN A 520 16.21 1.37 15.00
CA ASN A 520 16.70 0.21 14.26
C ASN A 520 16.98 -1.02 15.16
N SER A 521 17.20 -0.81 16.46
CA SER A 521 17.42 -1.89 17.43
C SER A 521 16.10 -2.57 17.81
N ALA A 522 15.03 -1.80 17.99
CA ALA A 522 13.69 -2.34 18.19
C ALA A 522 13.19 -3.05 16.92
N TRP A 523 13.48 -2.48 15.74
CA TRP A 523 13.13 -3.10 14.46
C TRP A 523 13.77 -4.48 14.22
N SER A 524 15.04 -4.67 14.61
CA SER A 524 15.73 -5.95 14.40
C SER A 524 15.15 -7.09 15.24
N ALA A 525 14.60 -6.78 16.42
CA ALA A 525 13.90 -7.72 17.29
C ALA A 525 12.39 -7.81 17.02
N PHE A 526 11.87 -7.02 16.06
CA PHE A 526 10.44 -6.90 15.79
C PHE A 526 9.85 -8.16 15.14
N LYS A 527 8.79 -8.70 15.74
CA LYS A 527 8.06 -9.87 15.21
C LYS A 527 6.71 -9.47 14.63
N ASN A 528 6.31 -10.14 13.55
CA ASN A 528 4.95 -10.05 13.03
C ASN A 528 4.25 -11.36 13.33
N VAL A 529 3.00 -11.27 13.79
CA VAL A 529 2.13 -12.41 14.00
C VAL A 529 0.91 -12.20 13.10
N SER A 530 0.84 -12.96 12.02
CA SER A 530 -0.35 -12.98 11.18
C SER A 530 -1.52 -13.57 11.95
N ALA A 531 -2.73 -13.11 11.61
CA ALA A 531 -3.94 -13.79 12.01
C ALA A 531 -4.08 -15.07 11.22
#